data_AF-A0A8J7FTV8-F1
#
_entry.id   AF-A0A8J7FTV8-F1
#
_cell.length_a   1.000
_cell.length_b   1.000
_cell.length_c   1.000
_cell.angle_alpha   90.00
_cell.angle_beta   90.00
_cell.angle_gamma   90.00
#
_symmetry.space_group_name_H-M   'P 1'
#
loop_
_entity.id
_entity.type
_entity.pdbx_description
1 polymer ?
#
loop_
_entity_poly.entity_id
_entity_poly.type
_entity_poly.pdbx_seq_one_letter_code
_entity_poly.pdbx_strand_id
1 'polypeptide(L)'
;MSISGETSSATLPDLQRTADAIESSLLNYLDRQWSTPWTPGRLQVGREGMLKLRYRAAAGGMGVRCEVEFKRFDNPHPPQPADALLQRLADGPNLRSGTPEGEAAWLRELFAELMRRIGRLHADRSAINHFDFSLYVWLDIHLGGQLQLSGRRMLIDEAARLALLAKQQAFAGTDLADDPEPLRTLSCFAGNLFDDLLAPIDYAALHSRLYFVDLLVGEDPVWEERWQSSFNSAAKTWLRRWLGHWFAVTGMGRELRNYQRREDSVTVPGQEAAFAMLLFERLLKKADAYDREQLQLYLQLLAQLGIAAAAQLLQQGSGGLPPHLQRLEAGWGTVCANDIRAEIAIELHDDGPEGFAGALQQLLAIIEGGFPRNYQLVYTSRARSLLPVAGLAESGTHHFFADALRFAELHPLLDRYARTAMFEYAWYTDGEPGGQELMPSSYAVFGLALASPDAARLLARYCALVDGGHQPATTPFLLALVRRYGLAEATLPMLVDVALTACYISDLPEQLAQYLQPGDRERLEAELARRELEDDELEQVRYAFFGRAGVAA
;
A
#
# COMPACT_ATOMS: atom_id res chain seq x y z
N MET A 1 -10.82 -13.45 28.18
CA MET A 1 -10.48 -13.93 29.55
C MET A 1 -11.79 -14.44 30.17
N SER A 2 -11.80 -15.51 30.97
CA SER A 2 -13.03 -16.03 31.60
C SER A 2 -13.12 -15.51 33.03
N ILE A 3 -14.24 -14.90 33.43
CA ILE A 3 -14.49 -14.48 34.81
C ILE A 3 -15.72 -15.24 35.32
N SER A 4 -15.51 -16.19 36.23
CA SER A 4 -16.62 -16.88 36.90
C SER A 4 -17.06 -16.08 38.12
N GLY A 5 -18.26 -15.49 38.06
CA GLY A 5 -19.01 -15.03 39.23
C GLY A 5 -20.22 -15.93 39.44
N GLU A 6 -20.44 -16.36 40.68
CA GLU A 6 -21.62 -17.15 41.04
C GLU A 6 -22.84 -16.24 41.21
N THR A 7 -23.87 -16.48 40.41
CA THR A 7 -25.24 -16.01 40.68
C THR A 7 -26.18 -17.18 40.44
N SER A 8 -26.78 -17.70 41.51
CA SER A 8 -27.83 -18.71 41.40
C SER A 8 -29.16 -18.06 40.97
N SER A 9 -30.04 -18.89 40.40
CA SER A 9 -31.41 -18.62 39.93
C SER A 9 -31.57 -18.10 38.50
N ALA A 10 -32.56 -18.68 37.80
CA ALA A 10 -32.98 -18.47 36.41
C ALA A 10 -33.63 -17.09 36.15
N THR A 11 -33.00 -16.05 36.67
CA THR A 11 -33.38 -14.64 36.63
C THR A 11 -32.25 -13.85 35.99
N LEU A 12 -32.57 -12.73 35.31
CA LEU A 12 -31.55 -11.86 34.70
C LEU A 12 -30.44 -11.53 35.71
N PRO A 13 -29.15 -11.54 35.31
CA PRO A 13 -28.05 -11.27 36.22
C PRO A 13 -28.18 -9.91 36.90
N ASP A 14 -27.60 -9.78 38.09
CA ASP A 14 -27.46 -8.48 38.74
C ASP A 14 -26.70 -7.51 37.83
N LEU A 15 -27.34 -6.39 37.47
CA LEU A 15 -26.83 -5.43 36.50
C LEU A 15 -25.49 -4.85 36.96
N GLN A 16 -25.36 -4.52 38.24
CA GLN A 16 -24.18 -3.88 38.80
C GLN A 16 -23.00 -4.85 38.84
N ARG A 17 -23.20 -6.08 39.34
CA ARG A 17 -22.16 -7.12 39.33
C ARG A 17 -21.70 -7.46 37.91
N THR A 18 -22.63 -7.46 36.96
CA THR A 18 -22.31 -7.73 35.55
C THR A 18 -21.43 -6.63 34.98
N ALA A 19 -21.76 -5.36 35.24
CA ALA A 19 -20.96 -4.22 34.81
C ALA A 19 -19.57 -4.18 35.48
N ASP A 20 -19.48 -4.48 36.79
CA ASP A 20 -18.22 -4.53 37.55
C ASP A 20 -17.25 -5.60 37.00
N ALA A 21 -17.77 -6.78 36.65
CA ALA A 21 -16.97 -7.87 36.09
C ALA A 21 -16.40 -7.52 34.69
N ILE A 22 -17.18 -6.81 33.87
CA ILE A 22 -16.74 -6.34 32.55
C ILE A 22 -15.69 -5.24 32.70
N GLU A 23 -15.92 -4.27 33.58
CA GLU A 23 -14.96 -3.20 33.88
C GLU A 23 -13.61 -3.77 34.35
N SER A 24 -13.65 -4.74 35.26
CA SER A 24 -12.45 -5.44 35.73
C SER A 24 -11.71 -6.18 34.60
N SER A 25 -12.44 -6.79 33.66
CA SER A 25 -11.84 -7.44 32.49
C SER A 25 -11.18 -6.43 31.56
N LEU A 26 -11.82 -5.28 31.37
CA LEU A 26 -11.33 -4.17 30.56
C LEU A 26 -10.04 -3.59 31.15
N LEU A 27 -10.03 -3.26 32.44
CA LEU A 27 -8.84 -2.76 33.14
C LEU A 27 -7.67 -3.73 33.00
N ASN A 28 -7.87 -5.02 33.26
CA ASN A 28 -6.83 -6.04 33.10
C ASN A 28 -6.31 -6.18 31.66
N TYR A 29 -7.20 -6.10 30.67
CA TYR A 29 -6.78 -6.16 29.25
C TYR A 29 -5.91 -4.96 28.90
N LEU A 30 -6.37 -3.78 29.31
CA LEU A 30 -5.76 -2.50 29.05
C LEU A 30 -4.38 -2.40 29.74
N ASP A 31 -4.26 -2.78 31.01
CA ASP A 31 -3.00 -2.85 31.74
C ASP A 31 -1.98 -3.79 31.08
N ARG A 32 -2.43 -4.91 30.49
CA ARG A 32 -1.57 -5.84 29.73
C ARG A 32 -1.09 -5.28 28.39
N GLN A 33 -1.88 -4.44 27.73
CA GLN A 33 -1.44 -3.78 26.50
C GLN A 33 -0.39 -2.68 26.78
N TRP A 34 -0.38 -2.11 27.99
CA TRP A 34 0.55 -1.03 28.37
C TRP A 34 1.77 -1.45 29.19
N SER A 35 1.84 -2.68 29.68
CA SER A 35 3.06 -3.19 30.33
C SER A 35 4.22 -3.44 29.35
N THR A 36 3.98 -3.33 28.04
CA THR A 36 5.03 -3.29 27.01
C THR A 36 5.58 -1.87 26.83
N PRO A 37 6.92 -1.68 26.84
CA PRO A 37 7.52 -0.37 26.59
C PRO A 37 7.00 0.25 25.29
N TRP A 38 6.66 1.54 25.37
CA TRP A 38 6.15 2.32 24.25
C TRP A 38 7.08 2.20 23.03
N THR A 39 6.56 1.62 21.95
CA THR A 39 7.20 1.64 20.62
C THR A 39 6.46 2.66 19.77
N PRO A 40 7.13 3.69 19.23
CA PRO A 40 6.52 4.63 18.30
C PRO A 40 5.91 3.83 17.14
N GLY A 41 4.59 3.85 17.01
CA GLY A 41 3.86 3.12 15.97
C GLY A 41 2.86 2.07 16.47
N ARG A 42 2.83 1.67 17.77
CA ARG A 42 1.84 0.70 18.29
C ARG A 42 0.56 1.29 18.90
N LEU A 43 0.55 2.59 19.23
CA LEU A 43 -0.66 3.37 19.50
C LEU A 43 -0.44 4.79 18.97
N GLN A 44 -0.58 4.98 17.66
CA GLN A 44 -0.79 6.32 17.10
C GLN A 44 -2.30 6.55 17.07
N VAL A 45 -2.75 7.45 17.95
CA VAL A 45 -4.16 7.72 18.24
C VAL A 45 -4.57 9.02 17.52
N GLY A 46 -5.80 9.03 17.00
CA GLY A 46 -6.25 9.79 15.82
C GLY A 46 -6.78 8.87 14.70
N ARG A 47 -6.75 7.54 14.93
CA ARG A 47 -7.27 6.50 14.04
C ARG A 47 -8.29 5.64 14.80
N GLU A 48 -9.43 5.39 14.18
CA GLU A 48 -10.59 4.61 14.63
C GLU A 48 -10.18 3.32 15.41
N GLY A 49 -9.98 3.44 16.72
CA GLY A 49 -9.73 2.31 17.61
C GLY A 49 -11.07 1.73 18.05
N MET A 50 -11.35 0.48 17.70
CA MET A 50 -12.59 -0.18 18.10
C MET A 50 -12.35 -1.08 19.30
N LEU A 51 -13.02 -0.78 20.40
CA LEU A 51 -13.15 -1.70 21.51
C LEU A 51 -14.35 -2.62 21.26
N LYS A 52 -14.10 -3.87 20.88
CA LYS A 52 -15.15 -4.89 20.76
C LYS A 52 -15.28 -5.67 22.07
N LEU A 53 -16.47 -5.60 22.66
CA LEU A 53 -16.84 -6.34 23.86
C LEU A 53 -17.84 -7.43 23.52
N ARG A 54 -17.51 -8.70 23.85
CA ARG A 54 -18.48 -9.79 23.84
C ARG A 54 -18.74 -10.30 25.24
N TYR A 55 -19.99 -10.22 25.67
CA TYR A 55 -20.46 -10.89 26.87
C TYR A 55 -21.11 -12.22 26.50
N ARG A 56 -20.72 -13.33 27.14
CA ARG A 56 -21.40 -14.64 27.01
C ARG A 56 -21.75 -15.17 28.40
N ALA A 57 -23.04 -15.39 28.65
CA ALA A 57 -23.49 -16.20 29.77
C ALA A 57 -23.19 -17.68 29.50
N ALA A 58 -22.59 -18.40 30.45
CA ALA A 58 -22.29 -19.83 30.30
C ALA A 58 -23.58 -20.66 30.20
N ALA A 59 -23.58 -21.64 29.29
CA ALA A 59 -24.61 -22.67 29.25
C ALA A 59 -24.52 -23.50 30.53
N GLY A 60 -25.58 -23.53 31.35
CA GLY A 60 -25.62 -24.30 32.59
C GLY A 60 -25.34 -23.53 33.89
N GLY A 61 -25.33 -22.19 33.87
CA GLY A 61 -25.43 -21.39 35.09
C GLY A 61 -24.14 -21.14 35.87
N MET A 62 -22.96 -21.48 35.34
CA MET A 62 -21.69 -21.15 36.00
C MET A 62 -20.67 -20.54 35.04
N GLY A 63 -20.61 -19.20 35.02
CA GLY A 63 -19.51 -18.42 34.45
C GLY A 63 -19.90 -17.34 33.43
N VAL A 64 -19.16 -16.23 33.44
CA VAL A 64 -19.24 -15.14 32.45
C VAL A 64 -17.95 -15.13 31.63
N ARG A 65 -18.06 -15.03 30.30
CA ARG A 65 -16.89 -14.80 29.45
C ARG A 65 -16.98 -13.42 28.81
N CYS A 66 -16.01 -12.57 29.15
CA CYS A 66 -15.79 -11.28 28.51
C CYS A 66 -14.62 -11.40 27.51
N GLU A 67 -14.90 -11.16 26.24
CA GLU A 67 -13.87 -11.00 25.22
C GLU A 67 -13.73 -9.52 24.90
N VAL A 68 -12.54 -8.99 25.17
CA VAL A 68 -12.13 -7.64 24.79
C VAL A 68 -11.18 -7.81 23.60
N GLU A 69 -11.52 -7.19 22.49
CA GLU A 69 -10.67 -7.14 21.30
C GLU A 69 -10.51 -5.67 20.90
N PHE A 70 -9.28 -5.17 20.97
CA PHE A 70 -8.93 -3.90 20.35
C PHE A 70 -8.59 -4.16 18.89
N LYS A 71 -9.40 -3.65 17.98
CA LYS A 71 -9.05 -3.62 16.56
C LYS A 71 -8.62 -2.21 16.18
N ARG A 72 -7.45 -2.11 15.57
CA ARG A 72 -7.18 -1.00 14.67
C ARG A 72 -8.17 -1.10 13.51
N PHE A 73 -8.88 -0.03 13.19
CA PHE A 73 -9.53 0.07 11.89
C PHE A 73 -8.45 0.20 10.80
N ASP A 74 -7.82 -0.92 10.49
CA ASP A 74 -7.18 -1.14 9.19
C ASP A 74 -8.18 -1.83 8.24
N ASN A 75 -9.48 -1.75 8.57
CA ASN A 75 -10.55 -2.47 7.89
C ASN A 75 -10.58 -2.05 6.40
N PRO A 76 -10.61 -3.00 5.44
CA PRO A 76 -10.71 -2.71 4.00
C PRO A 76 -12.05 -2.06 3.58
N HIS A 77 -12.97 -1.83 4.52
CA HIS A 77 -14.19 -1.10 4.27
C HIS A 77 -13.92 0.42 4.24
N PRO A 78 -14.63 1.18 3.38
CA PRO A 78 -14.36 2.60 3.24
C PRO A 78 -14.65 3.28 4.57
N PRO A 79 -13.81 4.25 4.99
CA PRO A 79 -14.22 5.14 6.04
C PRO A 79 -15.52 5.81 5.61
N GLN A 80 -16.50 5.76 6.50
CA GLN A 80 -17.75 6.45 6.26
C GLN A 80 -17.57 7.94 6.53
N PRO A 81 -18.44 8.79 5.96
CA PRO A 81 -18.51 10.19 6.36
C PRO A 81 -18.42 10.35 7.87
N ALA A 82 -17.74 11.39 8.36
CA ALA A 82 -17.73 11.65 9.79
C ALA A 82 -19.16 11.75 10.31
N ASP A 83 -20.04 12.43 9.57
CA ASP A 83 -21.46 12.58 9.93
C ASP A 83 -22.26 11.28 9.82
N ALA A 84 -22.05 10.47 8.78
CA ALA A 84 -22.74 9.19 8.63
C ALA A 84 -22.22 8.15 9.63
N LEU A 85 -20.93 8.18 9.94
CA LEU A 85 -20.31 7.42 11.01
C LEU A 85 -20.93 7.88 12.33
N LEU A 86 -20.85 9.17 12.68
CA LEU A 86 -21.46 9.76 13.87
C LEU A 86 -22.95 9.40 14.01
N GLN A 87 -23.71 9.50 12.92
CA GLN A 87 -25.13 9.12 12.88
C GLN A 87 -25.29 7.62 13.18
N ARG A 88 -24.47 6.79 12.53
CA ARG A 88 -24.41 5.36 12.81
C ARG A 88 -24.01 5.06 14.26
N LEU A 89 -23.05 5.81 14.81
CA LEU A 89 -22.61 5.75 16.21
C LEU A 89 -23.71 6.23 17.16
N ALA A 90 -24.63 7.06 16.68
CA ALA A 90 -25.79 7.55 17.40
C ALA A 90 -26.99 6.60 17.32
N ASP A 91 -27.00 5.59 16.43
CA ASP A 91 -28.14 4.66 16.23
C ASP A 91 -28.53 3.85 17.49
N GLY A 92 -27.79 3.97 18.60
CA GLY A 92 -28.13 3.33 19.86
C GLY A 92 -28.04 1.79 19.80
N PRO A 93 -28.38 1.11 20.89
CA PRO A 93 -28.39 -0.35 20.92
C PRO A 93 -29.60 -0.91 20.17
N ASN A 94 -29.35 -1.82 19.23
CA ASN A 94 -30.38 -2.61 18.56
C ASN A 94 -30.60 -3.92 19.30
N LEU A 95 -31.87 -4.22 19.56
CA LEU A 95 -32.31 -5.48 20.18
C LEU A 95 -32.74 -6.48 19.10
N ARG A 96 -32.52 -7.77 19.37
CA ARG A 96 -33.00 -8.83 18.48
C ARG A 96 -34.53 -8.94 18.52
N SER A 97 -35.12 -9.32 17.40
CA SER A 97 -36.56 -9.60 17.31
C SER A 97 -36.95 -10.74 18.25
N GLY A 98 -37.98 -10.53 19.07
CA GLY A 98 -38.51 -11.55 19.99
C GLY A 98 -37.88 -11.56 21.40
N THR A 99 -37.01 -10.60 21.73
CA THR A 99 -36.52 -10.41 23.10
C THR A 99 -37.67 -9.97 24.03
N PRO A 100 -37.91 -10.64 25.17
CA PRO A 100 -38.94 -10.25 26.14
C PRO A 100 -38.74 -8.83 26.68
N GLU A 101 -39.82 -8.10 27.01
CA GLU A 101 -39.75 -6.70 27.46
C GLU A 101 -38.85 -6.49 28.69
N GLY A 102 -38.92 -7.40 29.68
CA GLY A 102 -38.05 -7.33 30.86
C GLY A 102 -36.57 -7.53 30.56
N GLU A 103 -36.24 -8.41 29.60
CA GLU A 103 -34.86 -8.62 29.14
C GLU A 103 -34.38 -7.44 28.29
N ALA A 104 -35.25 -6.89 27.44
CA ALA A 104 -34.97 -5.71 26.63
C ALA A 104 -34.65 -4.48 27.51
N ALA A 105 -35.39 -4.27 28.60
CA ALA A 105 -35.13 -3.19 29.55
C ALA A 105 -33.76 -3.36 30.23
N TRP A 106 -33.49 -4.54 30.79
CA TRP A 106 -32.21 -4.86 31.43
C TRP A 106 -31.01 -4.70 30.47
N LEU A 107 -31.14 -5.17 29.22
CA LEU A 107 -30.10 -5.06 28.21
C LEU A 107 -29.77 -3.60 27.87
N ARG A 108 -30.80 -2.73 27.77
CA ARG A 108 -30.62 -1.29 27.53
C ARG A 108 -29.94 -0.61 28.72
N GLU A 109 -30.35 -0.95 29.94
CA GLU A 109 -29.74 -0.41 31.16
C GLU A 109 -28.27 -0.85 31.30
N LEU A 110 -27.98 -2.13 31.04
CA LEU A 110 -26.62 -2.65 31.06
C LEU A 110 -25.74 -1.95 30.01
N PHE A 111 -26.25 -1.76 28.79
CA PHE A 111 -25.55 -1.01 27.75
C PHE A 111 -25.24 0.42 28.19
N ALA A 112 -26.22 1.13 28.75
CA ALA A 112 -26.04 2.49 29.25
C ALA A 112 -25.00 2.58 30.36
N GLU A 113 -25.05 1.65 31.33
CA GLU A 113 -24.13 1.62 32.46
C GLU A 113 -22.70 1.28 32.05
N LEU A 114 -22.52 0.33 31.11
CA LEU A 114 -21.22 0.01 30.54
C LEU A 114 -20.63 1.20 29.77
N MET A 115 -21.44 1.88 28.95
CA MET A 115 -20.98 3.09 28.24
C MET A 115 -20.57 4.19 29.20
N ARG A 116 -21.29 4.37 30.31
CA ARG A 116 -20.95 5.33 31.37
C ARG A 116 -19.61 5.00 32.03
N ARG A 117 -19.35 3.72 32.34
CA ARG A 117 -18.10 3.22 32.94
C ARG A 117 -16.92 3.37 32.00
N ILE A 118 -17.08 2.90 30.76
CA ILE A 118 -16.04 3.03 29.72
C ILE A 118 -15.74 4.50 29.44
N GLY A 119 -16.76 5.37 29.47
CA GLY A 119 -16.57 6.82 29.33
C GLY A 119 -15.72 7.43 30.44
N ARG A 120 -15.90 7.01 31.70
CA ARG A 120 -15.02 7.44 32.81
C ARG A 120 -13.60 6.95 32.64
N LEU A 121 -13.44 5.66 32.32
CA LEU A 121 -12.11 5.08 32.05
C LEU A 121 -11.41 5.79 30.89
N HIS A 122 -12.16 6.18 29.86
CA HIS A 122 -11.64 6.96 28.75
C HIS A 122 -11.21 8.36 29.21
N ALA A 123 -12.05 9.08 29.95
CA ALA A 123 -11.74 10.42 30.47
C ALA A 123 -10.52 10.45 31.42
N ASP A 124 -10.37 9.44 32.28
CA ASP A 124 -9.19 9.32 33.14
C ASP A 124 -7.91 9.07 32.32
N ARG A 125 -8.04 8.43 31.15
CA ARG A 125 -6.90 8.09 30.29
C ARG A 125 -6.56 9.14 29.26
N SER A 126 -7.52 9.83 28.68
CA SER A 126 -7.31 11.02 27.86
C SER A 126 -6.60 12.11 28.66
N ALA A 127 -6.87 12.21 29.97
CA ALA A 127 -6.11 13.09 30.87
C ALA A 127 -4.60 12.76 30.91
N ILE A 128 -4.24 11.48 30.77
CA ILE A 128 -2.85 10.99 30.75
C ILE A 128 -2.26 11.09 29.34
N ASN A 129 -3.05 10.77 28.31
CA ASN A 129 -2.66 10.86 26.92
C ASN A 129 -3.32 12.07 26.26
N HIS A 130 -2.63 13.21 26.32
CA HIS A 130 -3.11 14.53 25.87
C HIS A 130 -3.59 14.63 24.40
N PHE A 131 -3.45 13.56 23.62
CA PHE A 131 -3.77 13.51 22.20
C PHE A 131 -4.94 12.56 21.89
N ASP A 132 -5.52 11.94 22.92
CA ASP A 132 -6.71 11.11 22.79
C ASP A 132 -7.90 11.81 23.43
N PHE A 133 -8.99 11.95 22.68
CA PHE A 133 -10.23 12.56 23.15
C PHE A 133 -11.46 11.85 22.61
N SER A 134 -11.29 10.78 21.80
CA SER A 134 -12.41 10.06 21.21
C SER A 134 -12.16 8.55 21.22
N LEU A 135 -13.17 7.79 21.63
CA LEU A 135 -13.13 6.33 21.68
C LEU A 135 -14.36 5.74 21.01
N TYR A 136 -14.12 4.85 20.05
CA TYR A 136 -15.18 4.09 19.42
C TYR A 136 -15.42 2.76 20.17
N VAL A 137 -16.64 2.57 20.67
CA VAL A 137 -17.04 1.38 21.42
C VAL A 137 -18.10 0.61 20.65
N TRP A 138 -17.85 -0.69 20.43
CA TRP A 138 -18.82 -1.65 19.92
C TRP A 138 -19.04 -2.75 20.97
N LEU A 139 -20.27 -2.82 21.48
CA LEU A 139 -20.70 -3.81 22.44
C LEU A 139 -21.68 -4.81 21.81
N ASP A 140 -21.32 -6.10 21.84
CA ASP A 140 -22.17 -7.23 21.48
C ASP A 140 -22.46 -8.08 22.73
N ILE A 141 -23.73 -8.24 23.09
CA ILE A 141 -24.16 -9.04 24.24
C ILE A 141 -24.81 -10.32 23.74
N HIS A 142 -24.23 -11.46 24.12
CA HIS A 142 -24.75 -12.79 23.81
C HIS A 142 -25.29 -13.48 25.07
N LEU A 143 -26.54 -13.94 25.02
CA LEU A 143 -27.17 -14.76 26.06
C LEU A 143 -27.54 -16.12 25.47
N GLY A 144 -27.18 -17.21 26.16
CA GLY A 144 -27.39 -18.58 25.65
C GLY A 144 -26.69 -18.87 24.32
N GLY A 145 -25.58 -18.18 24.03
CA GLY A 145 -24.85 -18.29 22.76
C GLY A 145 -25.44 -17.48 21.59
N GLN A 146 -26.62 -16.85 21.76
CA GLN A 146 -27.25 -16.03 20.73
C GLN A 146 -27.01 -14.53 20.99
N LEU A 147 -26.77 -13.74 19.94
CA LEU A 147 -26.67 -12.28 20.03
C LEU A 147 -28.05 -11.71 20.41
N GLN A 148 -28.13 -10.97 21.51
CA GLN A 148 -29.36 -10.34 21.99
C GLN A 148 -29.37 -8.83 21.82
N LEU A 149 -28.22 -8.19 22.01
CA LEU A 149 -28.04 -6.76 21.84
C LEU A 149 -26.74 -6.49 21.10
N SER A 150 -26.79 -5.61 20.10
CA SER A 150 -25.62 -5.04 19.47
C SER A 150 -25.77 -3.53 19.44
N GLY A 151 -24.79 -2.83 19.98
CA GLY A 151 -24.81 -1.38 20.06
C GLY A 151 -23.42 -0.82 19.87
N ARG A 152 -23.38 0.38 19.31
CA ARG A 152 -22.15 1.09 19.01
C ARG A 152 -22.31 2.54 19.45
N ARG A 153 -21.23 3.15 19.92
CA ARG A 153 -21.23 4.54 20.38
C ARG A 153 -19.84 5.15 20.29
N MET A 154 -19.76 6.43 19.93
CA MET A 154 -18.57 7.23 20.16
C MET A 154 -18.63 7.88 21.53
N LEU A 155 -17.54 7.78 22.26
CA LEU A 155 -17.34 8.51 23.49
C LEU A 155 -16.35 9.63 23.20
N ILE A 156 -16.75 10.88 23.42
CA ILE A 156 -15.89 12.04 23.30
C ILE A 156 -15.63 12.54 24.73
N ASP A 157 -14.37 12.68 25.09
CA ASP A 157 -13.98 13.47 26.25
C ASP A 157 -13.85 14.93 25.82
N GLU A 158 -14.89 15.73 26.07
CA GLU A 158 -14.91 17.14 25.73
C GLU A 158 -13.83 17.96 26.43
N ALA A 159 -13.43 17.59 27.65
CA ALA A 159 -12.38 18.32 28.37
C ALA A 159 -11.03 18.11 27.68
N ALA A 160 -10.69 16.86 27.33
CA ALA A 160 -9.49 16.54 26.57
C ALA A 160 -9.53 17.14 25.15
N ARG A 161 -10.68 17.10 24.47
CA ARG A 161 -10.87 17.70 23.14
C ARG A 161 -10.60 19.19 23.17
N LEU A 162 -11.19 19.93 24.12
CA LEU A 162 -10.99 21.37 24.25
C LEU A 162 -9.55 21.71 24.63
N ALA A 163 -8.91 20.92 25.51
CA ALA A 163 -7.50 21.10 25.86
C ALA A 163 -6.58 20.88 24.66
N LEU A 164 -6.84 19.85 23.85
CA LEU A 164 -6.10 19.59 22.61
C LEU A 164 -6.34 20.67 21.57
N LEU A 165 -7.57 21.14 21.41
CA LEU A 165 -7.91 22.24 20.50
C LEU A 165 -7.17 23.53 20.88
N ALA A 166 -7.10 23.85 22.18
CA ALA A 166 -6.33 24.99 22.66
C ALA A 166 -4.83 24.84 22.33
N LYS A 167 -4.26 23.63 22.49
CA LYS A 167 -2.88 23.34 22.08
C LYS A 167 -2.66 23.50 20.56
N GLN A 168 -3.58 23.01 19.75
CA GLN A 168 -3.54 23.18 18.28
C GLN A 168 -3.57 24.66 17.87
N GLN A 169 -4.40 25.46 18.53
CA GLN A 169 -4.51 26.89 18.27
C GLN A 169 -3.27 27.66 18.73
N ALA A 170 -2.65 27.23 19.84
CA ALA A 170 -1.42 27.83 20.36
C ALA A 170 -0.16 27.46 19.58
N PHE A 171 -0.17 26.39 18.78
CA PHE A 171 1.01 25.88 18.06
C PHE A 171 1.73 26.94 17.23
N ALA A 172 1.00 27.87 16.61
CA ALA A 172 1.60 28.95 15.80
C ALA A 172 2.49 29.92 16.61
N GLY A 173 2.35 29.93 17.94
CA GLY A 173 3.20 30.70 18.86
C GLY A 173 4.18 29.85 19.67
N THR A 174 4.26 28.55 19.40
CA THR A 174 5.19 27.66 20.11
C THR A 174 6.59 27.79 19.52
N ASP A 175 7.56 28.16 20.35
CA ASP A 175 8.96 27.97 20.02
C ASP A 175 9.33 26.51 20.30
N LEU A 176 9.50 25.72 19.24
CA LEU A 176 9.86 24.31 19.39
C LEU A 176 11.28 24.10 19.92
N ALA A 177 12.13 25.14 19.98
CA ALA A 177 13.44 25.05 20.61
C ALA A 177 13.35 24.84 22.13
N ASP A 178 12.29 25.35 22.76
CA ASP A 178 12.04 25.22 24.21
C ASP A 178 11.17 24.00 24.57
N ASP A 179 10.69 23.26 23.56
CA ASP A 179 9.89 22.05 23.75
C ASP A 179 10.81 20.86 24.12
N PRO A 180 10.52 20.10 25.20
CA PRO A 180 11.29 18.93 25.57
C PRO A 180 11.13 17.74 24.59
N GLU A 181 10.06 17.70 23.78
CA GLU A 181 9.78 16.66 22.79
C GLU A 181 9.27 17.24 21.45
N PRO A 182 10.05 18.08 20.75
CA PRO A 182 9.55 18.91 19.66
C PRO A 182 9.05 18.11 18.45
N LEU A 183 9.75 17.01 18.11
CA LEU A 183 9.34 16.10 17.04
C LEU A 183 8.01 15.41 17.34
N ARG A 184 7.72 15.14 18.62
CA ARG A 184 6.45 14.55 19.05
C ARG A 184 5.34 15.58 18.93
N THR A 185 5.57 16.81 19.40
CA THR A 185 4.64 17.93 19.26
C THR A 185 4.30 18.19 17.80
N LEU A 186 5.29 18.19 16.91
CA LEU A 186 5.12 18.32 15.46
C LEU A 186 4.26 17.20 14.86
N SER A 187 4.54 15.93 15.19
CA SER A 187 3.71 14.80 14.73
C SER A 187 2.27 14.89 15.23
N CYS A 188 2.08 15.32 16.49
CA CYS A 188 0.76 15.51 17.06
C CYS A 188 0.01 16.69 16.43
N PHE A 189 0.70 17.77 16.08
CA PHE A 189 0.13 18.87 15.30
C PHE A 189 -0.35 18.35 13.94
N ALA A 190 0.55 17.71 13.18
CA ALA A 190 0.24 17.15 11.86
C ALA A 190 -0.94 16.18 11.88
N GLY A 191 -0.98 15.27 12.86
CA GLY A 191 -2.00 14.22 12.96
C GLY A 191 -3.42 14.76 13.20
N ASN A 192 -3.55 15.91 13.85
CA ASN A 192 -4.84 16.51 14.19
C ASN A 192 -5.23 17.66 13.25
N LEU A 193 -4.36 18.02 12.30
CA LEU A 193 -4.55 19.18 11.43
C LEU A 193 -5.82 19.08 10.57
N PHE A 194 -6.23 17.85 10.26
CA PHE A 194 -7.40 17.52 9.45
C PHE A 194 -8.47 16.74 10.23
N ASP A 195 -8.40 16.74 11.56
CA ASP A 195 -9.37 16.03 12.39
C ASP A 195 -10.62 16.90 12.64
N ASP A 196 -11.66 16.62 11.88
CA ASP A 196 -12.98 17.24 11.99
C ASP A 196 -13.71 16.93 13.30
N LEU A 197 -13.33 15.87 14.02
CA LEU A 197 -13.83 15.61 15.38
C LEU A 197 -13.21 16.57 16.40
N LEU A 198 -12.03 17.11 16.13
CA LEU A 198 -11.38 18.09 17.00
C LEU A 198 -12.01 19.47 16.83
N ALA A 199 -12.13 19.93 15.58
CA ALA A 199 -12.83 21.16 15.21
C ALA A 199 -13.22 21.16 13.72
N PRO A 200 -14.27 21.91 13.32
CA PRO A 200 -14.57 22.14 11.91
C PRO A 200 -13.35 22.68 11.16
N ILE A 201 -13.12 22.15 9.95
CA ILE A 201 -11.96 22.53 9.15
C ILE A 201 -12.18 23.92 8.54
N ASP A 202 -11.34 24.86 8.95
CA ASP A 202 -11.22 26.17 8.30
C ASP A 202 -10.25 26.07 7.13
N TYR A 203 -10.78 25.79 5.93
CA TYR A 203 -9.98 25.65 4.71
C TYR A 203 -9.16 26.90 4.37
N ALA A 204 -9.61 28.10 4.76
CA ALA A 204 -8.90 29.34 4.50
C ALA A 204 -7.68 29.50 5.42
N ALA A 205 -7.85 29.22 6.72
CA ALA A 205 -6.74 29.30 7.68
C ALA A 205 -5.71 28.18 7.49
N LEU A 206 -6.14 27.03 6.97
CA LEU A 206 -5.32 25.83 6.84
C LEU A 206 -4.10 26.00 5.92
N HIS A 207 -4.25 26.77 4.83
CA HIS A 207 -3.14 27.07 3.94
C HIS A 207 -2.01 27.82 4.66
N SER A 208 -2.37 28.82 5.47
CA SER A 208 -1.40 29.59 6.26
C SER A 208 -0.73 28.74 7.34
N ARG A 209 -1.47 27.80 7.93
CA ARG A 209 -0.91 26.85 8.91
C ARG A 209 0.09 25.90 8.29
N LEU A 210 -0.22 25.34 7.12
CA LEU A 210 0.71 24.46 6.40
C LEU A 210 2.00 25.20 6.04
N TYR A 211 1.87 26.43 5.54
CA TYR A 211 3.03 27.27 5.22
C TYR A 211 3.88 27.59 6.45
N PHE A 212 3.25 27.91 7.58
CA PHE A 212 3.97 28.13 8.85
C PHE A 212 4.78 26.91 9.28
N VAL A 213 4.23 25.71 9.16
CA VAL A 213 4.98 24.50 9.51
C VAL A 213 6.15 24.25 8.56
N ASP A 214 5.96 24.47 7.25
CA ASP A 214 7.08 24.30 6.31
C ASP A 214 8.24 25.27 6.65
N LEU A 215 7.93 26.51 7.07
CA LEU A 215 8.94 27.46 7.55
C LEU A 215 9.62 27.00 8.84
N LEU A 216 8.86 26.41 9.76
CA LEU A 216 9.35 25.93 11.05
C LEU A 216 10.26 24.71 10.91
N VAL A 217 9.90 23.80 10.00
CA VAL A 217 10.68 22.60 9.68
C VAL A 217 11.97 22.97 8.93
N GLY A 218 11.91 23.97 8.05
CA GLY A 218 13.07 24.48 7.34
C GLY A 218 13.73 23.42 6.44
N GLU A 219 15.07 23.42 6.39
CA GLU A 219 15.86 22.47 5.60
C GLU A 219 16.45 21.32 6.42
N ASP A 220 16.06 21.15 7.69
CA ASP A 220 16.57 20.07 8.53
C ASP A 220 15.98 18.70 8.09
N PRO A 221 16.80 17.73 7.67
CA PRO A 221 16.30 16.46 7.13
C PRO A 221 15.49 15.63 8.13
N VAL A 222 15.84 15.67 9.42
CA VAL A 222 15.18 14.86 10.47
C VAL A 222 13.79 15.41 10.75
N TRP A 223 13.68 16.74 10.81
CA TRP A 223 12.42 17.43 11.01
C TRP A 223 11.51 17.27 9.79
N GLU A 224 12.07 17.39 8.59
CA GLU A 224 11.34 17.24 7.34
C GLU A 224 10.81 15.82 7.16
N GLU A 225 11.62 14.79 7.44
CA GLU A 225 11.17 13.40 7.41
C GLU A 225 10.02 13.16 8.40
N ARG A 226 10.15 13.66 9.63
CA ARG A 226 9.12 13.49 10.67
C ARG A 226 7.83 14.22 10.30
N TRP A 227 7.93 15.44 9.81
CA TRP A 227 6.80 16.24 9.32
C TRP A 227 6.10 15.53 8.17
N GLN A 228 6.83 15.17 7.11
CA GLN A 228 6.28 14.52 5.94
C GLN A 228 5.59 13.19 6.28
N SER A 229 6.22 12.35 7.10
CA SER A 229 5.61 11.08 7.52
C SER A 229 4.26 11.30 8.22
N SER A 230 4.20 12.27 9.13
CA SER A 230 3.00 12.57 9.91
C SER A 230 1.92 13.26 9.05
N PHE A 231 2.31 14.22 8.23
CA PHE A 231 1.44 14.89 7.26
C PHE A 231 0.85 13.89 6.26
N ASN A 232 1.69 13.04 5.65
CA ASN A 232 1.25 12.07 4.65
C ASN A 232 0.20 11.12 5.23
N SER A 233 0.45 10.62 6.45
CA SER A 233 -0.48 9.79 7.20
C SER A 233 -1.82 10.51 7.43
N ALA A 234 -1.81 11.76 7.90
CA ALA A 234 -3.00 12.54 8.18
C ALA A 234 -3.78 12.89 6.88
N ALA A 235 -3.09 13.36 5.85
CA ALA A 235 -3.67 13.76 4.57
C ALA A 235 -4.31 12.57 3.84
N LYS A 236 -3.64 11.41 3.79
CA LYS A 236 -4.24 10.17 3.23
C LYS A 236 -5.46 9.74 4.02
N THR A 237 -5.39 9.82 5.36
CA THR A 237 -6.54 9.48 6.22
C THR A 237 -7.73 10.39 5.91
N TRP A 238 -7.51 11.70 5.83
CA TRP A 238 -8.55 12.66 5.48
C TRP A 238 -9.10 12.43 4.07
N LEU A 239 -8.25 12.33 3.05
CA LEU A 239 -8.68 12.10 1.65
C LEU A 239 -9.52 10.84 1.53
N ARG A 240 -9.09 9.75 2.17
CA ARG A 240 -9.82 8.48 2.19
C ARG A 240 -11.21 8.65 2.82
N ARG A 241 -11.31 9.31 3.97
CA ARG A 241 -12.58 9.63 4.66
C ARG A 241 -13.48 10.48 3.78
N TRP A 242 -12.93 11.55 3.23
CA TRP A 242 -13.63 12.48 2.36
C TRP A 242 -14.16 11.81 1.09
N LEU A 243 -13.33 11.02 0.37
CA LEU A 243 -13.76 10.24 -0.79
C LEU A 243 -14.87 9.22 -0.45
N GLY A 244 -14.87 8.65 0.76
CA GLY A 244 -15.91 7.75 1.24
C GLY A 244 -17.31 8.39 1.35
N HIS A 245 -17.40 9.72 1.37
CA HIS A 245 -18.68 10.45 1.27
C HIS A 245 -19.30 10.35 -0.11
N TRP A 246 -18.48 10.21 -1.14
CA TRP A 246 -18.91 10.28 -2.52
C TRP A 246 -18.95 8.90 -3.19
N PHE A 247 -18.12 7.96 -2.71
CA PHE A 247 -18.01 6.62 -3.24
C PHE A 247 -18.31 5.55 -2.17
N ALA A 248 -19.01 4.50 -2.59
CA ALA A 248 -19.11 3.24 -1.86
C ALA A 248 -18.04 2.28 -2.39
N VAL A 249 -17.35 1.56 -1.49
CA VAL A 249 -16.40 0.53 -1.89
C VAL A 249 -17.11 -0.82 -1.96
N THR A 250 -17.03 -1.47 -3.10
CA THR A 250 -17.78 -2.68 -3.47
C THR A 250 -16.91 -3.93 -3.55
N GLY A 251 -15.58 -3.79 -3.50
CA GLY A 251 -14.62 -4.90 -3.59
C GLY A 251 -13.37 -4.70 -2.73
N MET A 252 -12.48 -5.69 -2.73
CA MET A 252 -11.17 -5.59 -2.07
C MET A 252 -10.10 -5.15 -3.06
N GLY A 253 -9.13 -4.36 -2.59
CA GLY A 253 -8.01 -3.87 -3.40
C GLY A 253 -8.14 -2.41 -3.80
N ARG A 254 -7.09 -1.86 -4.41
CA ARG A 254 -6.92 -0.43 -4.74
C ARG A 254 -7.32 -0.07 -6.17
N GLU A 255 -8.20 -0.86 -6.77
CA GLU A 255 -8.60 -0.67 -8.16
C GLU A 255 -9.84 0.20 -8.26
N LEU A 256 -9.92 1.02 -9.32
CA LEU A 256 -11.06 1.92 -9.57
C LEU A 256 -12.41 1.19 -9.61
N ARG A 257 -12.43 -0.05 -10.14
CA ARG A 257 -13.64 -0.89 -10.23
C ARG A 257 -14.28 -1.22 -8.87
N ASN A 258 -13.51 -1.10 -7.79
CA ASN A 258 -13.98 -1.35 -6.44
C ASN A 258 -14.68 -0.13 -5.83
N TYR A 259 -14.84 0.98 -6.57
CA TYR A 259 -15.48 2.21 -6.10
C TYR A 259 -16.68 2.54 -6.97
N GLN A 260 -17.85 2.64 -6.36
CA GLN A 260 -19.09 3.02 -7.01
C GLN A 260 -19.56 4.37 -6.48
N ARG A 261 -19.84 5.32 -7.37
CA ARG A 261 -20.37 6.63 -6.97
C ARG A 261 -21.75 6.48 -6.34
N ARG A 262 -22.00 7.18 -5.24
CA ARG A 262 -23.30 7.17 -4.55
C ARG A 262 -24.32 8.00 -5.34
N GLU A 263 -25.51 7.45 -5.57
CA GLU A 263 -26.54 8.08 -6.43
C GLU A 263 -27.09 9.39 -5.85
N ASP A 264 -27.15 9.53 -4.52
CA ASP A 264 -27.66 10.72 -3.82
C ASP A 264 -26.66 11.88 -3.75
N SER A 265 -25.53 11.80 -4.46
CA SER A 265 -24.43 12.76 -4.32
C SER A 265 -24.71 14.09 -5.05
N VAL A 266 -24.74 15.18 -4.26
CA VAL A 266 -24.74 16.57 -4.76
C VAL A 266 -23.39 16.90 -5.44
N THR A 267 -23.29 18.03 -6.13
CA THR A 267 -22.01 18.59 -6.56
C THR A 267 -21.10 18.83 -5.36
N VAL A 268 -19.82 18.46 -5.48
CA VAL A 268 -18.83 18.67 -4.42
C VAL A 268 -18.66 20.16 -4.11
N PRO A 269 -18.69 20.59 -2.83
CA PRO A 269 -18.41 21.97 -2.47
C PRO A 269 -17.03 22.42 -2.95
N GLY A 270 -16.94 23.60 -3.58
CA GLY A 270 -15.71 24.06 -4.23
C GLY A 270 -14.50 24.18 -3.28
N GLN A 271 -14.71 24.56 -2.02
CA GLN A 271 -13.65 24.66 -1.02
C GLN A 271 -13.07 23.28 -0.64
N GLU A 272 -13.93 22.28 -0.49
CA GLU A 272 -13.50 20.91 -0.20
C GLU A 272 -12.75 20.31 -1.39
N ALA A 273 -13.24 20.54 -2.62
CA ALA A 273 -12.57 20.09 -3.83
C ALA A 273 -11.17 20.73 -3.99
N ALA A 274 -11.06 22.04 -3.75
CA ALA A 274 -9.78 22.74 -3.79
C ALA A 274 -8.81 22.22 -2.72
N PHE A 275 -9.31 21.94 -1.52
CA PHE A 275 -8.51 21.39 -0.45
C PHE A 275 -8.06 19.95 -0.70
N ALA A 276 -8.94 19.09 -1.22
CA ALA A 276 -8.58 17.73 -1.62
C ALA A 276 -7.47 17.74 -2.68
N MET A 277 -7.55 18.66 -3.66
CA MET A 277 -6.49 18.85 -4.65
C MET A 277 -5.18 19.33 -4.03
N LEU A 278 -5.21 20.30 -3.11
CA LEU A 278 -4.02 20.78 -2.39
C LEU A 278 -3.29 19.63 -1.67
N LEU A 279 -4.04 18.78 -0.95
CA LEU A 279 -3.46 17.62 -0.26
C LEU A 279 -2.90 16.61 -1.24
N PHE A 280 -3.63 16.32 -2.31
CA PHE A 280 -3.18 15.41 -3.36
C PHE A 280 -1.83 15.85 -3.97
N GLU A 281 -1.72 17.13 -4.37
CA GLU A 281 -0.50 17.66 -4.97
C GLU A 281 0.70 17.59 -4.02
N ARG A 282 0.49 17.86 -2.72
CA ARG A 282 1.55 17.70 -1.72
C ARG A 282 2.00 16.26 -1.55
N LEU A 283 1.05 15.33 -1.47
CA LEU A 283 1.34 13.91 -1.36
C LEU A 283 2.13 13.41 -2.59
N LEU A 284 1.72 13.82 -3.79
CA LEU A 284 2.34 13.41 -5.04
C LEU A 284 3.83 13.82 -5.12
N LYS A 285 4.18 15.03 -4.68
CA LYS A 285 5.55 15.56 -4.74
C LYS A 285 6.58 14.71 -3.99
N LYS A 286 6.16 13.96 -2.97
CA LYS A 286 7.03 13.16 -2.11
C LYS A 286 6.64 11.68 -2.09
N ALA A 287 5.78 11.26 -3.02
CA ALA A 287 5.29 9.90 -3.08
C ALA A 287 6.38 8.93 -3.54
N ASP A 288 6.59 7.89 -2.75
CA ASP A 288 7.32 6.68 -3.17
C ASP A 288 6.48 5.86 -4.17
N ALA A 289 7.04 4.76 -4.66
CA ALA A 289 6.37 3.88 -5.63
C ALA A 289 5.04 3.31 -5.10
N TYR A 290 4.99 2.90 -3.83
CA TYR A 290 3.81 2.32 -3.18
C TYR A 290 2.67 3.32 -3.03
N ASP A 291 3.02 4.56 -2.68
CA ASP A 291 2.08 5.66 -2.52
C ASP A 291 1.50 6.12 -3.86
N ARG A 292 2.28 6.06 -4.95
CA ARG A 292 1.84 6.53 -6.27
C ARG A 292 0.63 5.78 -6.80
N GLU A 293 0.54 4.45 -6.64
CA GLU A 293 -0.64 3.69 -7.08
C GLU A 293 -1.91 4.13 -6.35
N GLN A 294 -1.83 4.31 -5.03
CA GLN A 294 -2.96 4.79 -4.24
C GLN A 294 -3.36 6.23 -4.59
N LEU A 295 -2.37 7.09 -4.83
CA LEU A 295 -2.60 8.46 -5.25
C LEU A 295 -3.24 8.52 -6.65
N GLN A 296 -2.80 7.69 -7.59
CA GLN A 296 -3.41 7.60 -8.91
C GLN A 296 -4.90 7.22 -8.83
N LEU A 297 -5.25 6.25 -7.98
CA LEU A 297 -6.66 5.93 -7.67
C LEU A 297 -7.39 7.16 -7.13
N TYR A 298 -6.83 7.87 -6.15
CA TYR A 298 -7.48 9.07 -5.59
C TYR A 298 -7.70 10.14 -6.65
N LEU A 299 -6.74 10.36 -7.54
CA LEU A 299 -6.88 11.31 -8.63
C LEU A 299 -7.98 10.92 -9.61
N GLN A 300 -8.10 9.63 -9.96
CA GLN A 300 -9.18 9.11 -10.81
C GLN A 300 -10.55 9.34 -10.15
N LEU A 301 -10.66 9.10 -8.84
CA LEU A 301 -11.89 9.36 -8.09
C LEU A 301 -12.23 10.87 -8.05
N LEU A 302 -11.23 11.74 -7.81
CA LEU A 302 -11.41 13.20 -7.85
C LEU A 302 -11.92 13.65 -9.23
N ALA A 303 -11.39 13.10 -10.32
CA ALA A 303 -11.86 13.40 -11.67
C ALA A 303 -13.31 12.91 -11.91
N GLN A 304 -13.70 11.74 -11.38
CA GLN A 304 -15.09 11.26 -11.45
C GLN A 304 -16.09 12.15 -10.69
N LEU A 305 -15.62 12.93 -9.71
CA LEU A 305 -16.42 13.95 -9.03
C LEU A 305 -16.56 15.25 -9.84
N GLY A 306 -15.94 15.35 -11.01
CA GLY A 306 -16.00 16.54 -11.87
C GLY A 306 -14.97 17.61 -11.50
N ILE A 307 -13.93 17.27 -10.72
CA ILE A 307 -12.88 18.21 -10.36
C ILE A 307 -11.96 18.42 -11.57
N ALA A 308 -12.06 19.60 -12.21
CA ALA A 308 -11.36 19.90 -13.45
C ALA A 308 -9.83 19.77 -13.35
N ALA A 309 -9.23 20.22 -12.23
CA ALA A 309 -7.80 20.11 -12.00
C ALA A 309 -7.32 18.64 -11.96
N ALA A 310 -8.11 17.74 -11.38
CA ALA A 310 -7.82 16.30 -11.37
C ALA A 310 -7.84 15.71 -12.78
N ALA A 311 -8.87 16.06 -13.57
CA ALA A 311 -8.97 15.63 -14.97
C ALA A 311 -7.80 16.17 -15.82
N GLN A 312 -7.38 17.41 -15.59
CA GLN A 312 -6.22 18.01 -16.26
C GLN A 312 -4.92 17.28 -15.91
N LEU A 313 -4.65 17.00 -14.64
CA LEU A 313 -3.46 16.23 -14.23
C LEU A 313 -3.44 14.84 -14.84
N LEU A 314 -4.57 14.14 -14.86
CA LEU A 314 -4.67 12.83 -15.52
C LEU A 314 -4.34 12.92 -17.02
N GLN A 315 -4.75 13.99 -17.70
CA GLN A 315 -4.50 14.17 -19.13
C GLN A 315 -3.07 14.64 -19.43
N GLN A 316 -2.58 15.66 -18.71
CA GLN A 316 -1.38 16.42 -19.03
C GLN A 316 -0.15 15.99 -18.23
N GLY A 317 -0.32 15.22 -17.16
CA GLY A 317 0.76 14.91 -16.21
C GLY A 317 0.91 16.01 -15.15
N SER A 318 1.92 15.87 -14.28
CA SER A 318 2.14 16.80 -13.17
C SER A 318 2.79 18.11 -13.58
N GLY A 319 3.38 18.18 -14.78
CA GLY A 319 4.24 19.28 -15.20
C GLY A 319 5.66 19.21 -14.64
N GLY A 320 6.02 18.17 -13.88
CA GLY A 320 7.36 18.00 -13.29
C GLY A 320 8.47 17.75 -14.31
N LEU A 321 8.15 17.15 -15.46
CA LEU A 321 9.07 17.00 -16.57
C LEU A 321 9.10 18.29 -17.43
N PRO A 322 10.25 18.68 -17.99
CA PRO A 322 10.30 19.71 -19.03
C PRO A 322 9.35 19.40 -20.21
N PRO A 323 8.76 20.40 -20.87
CA PRO A 323 7.79 20.18 -21.96
C PRO A 323 8.29 19.27 -23.10
N HIS A 324 9.58 19.37 -23.45
CA HIS A 324 10.20 18.53 -24.49
C HIS A 324 10.38 17.06 -24.07
N LEU A 325 10.31 16.74 -22.77
CA LEU A 325 10.29 15.37 -22.27
C LEU A 325 8.86 14.84 -22.12
N GLN A 326 7.89 15.71 -21.84
CA GLN A 326 6.46 15.35 -21.81
C GLN A 326 5.93 14.98 -23.20
N ARG A 327 6.34 15.72 -24.24
CA ARG A 327 5.96 15.44 -25.61
C ARG A 327 7.08 15.78 -26.58
N LEU A 328 7.45 14.81 -27.40
CA LEU A 328 8.34 14.96 -28.54
C LEU A 328 7.62 14.52 -29.80
N GLU A 329 7.58 15.38 -30.81
CA GLU A 329 7.20 15.03 -32.17
C GLU A 329 8.43 15.16 -33.07
N ALA A 330 8.78 14.08 -33.75
CA ALA A 330 9.93 14.00 -34.63
C ALA A 330 9.54 13.33 -35.96
N GLY A 331 10.43 13.42 -36.96
CA GLY A 331 10.17 12.82 -38.28
C GLY A 331 9.95 11.30 -38.24
N TRP A 332 10.52 10.61 -37.24
CA TRP A 332 10.39 9.17 -37.06
C TRP A 332 9.17 8.74 -36.24
N GLY A 333 8.55 9.65 -35.47
CA GLY A 333 7.46 9.30 -34.57
C GLY A 333 7.22 10.30 -33.44
N THR A 334 6.38 9.89 -32.49
CA THR A 334 5.94 10.70 -31.35
C THR A 334 6.19 9.94 -30.04
N VAL A 335 6.65 10.66 -29.01
CA VAL A 335 6.76 10.15 -27.64
C VAL A 335 6.04 11.09 -26.69
N CYS A 336 5.11 10.55 -25.89
CA CYS A 336 4.36 11.30 -24.89
C CYS A 336 4.53 10.63 -23.52
N ALA A 337 5.08 11.35 -22.54
CA ALA A 337 5.28 10.88 -21.18
C ALA A 337 4.27 11.53 -20.22
N ASN A 338 3.58 10.71 -19.43
CA ASN A 338 2.68 11.14 -18.39
C ASN A 338 3.08 10.49 -17.06
N ASP A 339 3.70 11.28 -16.18
CA ASP A 339 4.26 10.86 -14.91
C ASP A 339 3.20 10.63 -13.80
N ILE A 340 1.97 11.08 -14.02
CA ILE A 340 0.82 10.81 -13.16
C ILE A 340 0.27 9.40 -13.43
N ARG A 341 0.14 9.04 -14.71
CA ARG A 341 -0.28 7.69 -15.13
C ARG A 341 0.86 6.69 -15.12
N ALA A 342 2.10 7.17 -14.95
CA ALA A 342 3.32 6.40 -15.13
C ALA A 342 3.34 5.70 -16.50
N GLU A 343 3.00 6.44 -17.55
CA GLU A 343 2.82 5.91 -18.90
C GLU A 343 3.70 6.69 -19.89
N ILE A 344 4.41 5.98 -20.75
CA ILE A 344 5.15 6.56 -21.87
C ILE A 344 4.57 5.97 -23.16
N ALA A 345 3.82 6.78 -23.90
CA ALA A 345 3.29 6.39 -25.20
C ALA A 345 4.36 6.64 -26.28
N ILE A 346 4.64 5.63 -27.09
CA ILE A 346 5.59 5.69 -28.20
C ILE A 346 4.83 5.28 -29.47
N GLU A 347 4.74 6.20 -30.42
CA GLU A 347 4.19 5.96 -31.75
C GLU A 347 5.30 6.10 -32.79
N LEU A 348 5.67 5.00 -33.44
CA LEU A 348 6.66 5.02 -34.52
C LEU A 348 5.96 4.99 -35.89
N HIS A 349 6.39 5.88 -36.76
CA HIS A 349 6.02 5.88 -38.18
C HIS A 349 7.15 5.28 -39.05
N ASP A 350 8.39 5.44 -38.58
CA ASP A 350 9.57 4.79 -39.11
C ASP A 350 10.01 3.66 -38.17
N ASP A 351 9.85 2.42 -38.63
CA ASP A 351 10.24 1.20 -37.91
C ASP A 351 11.69 0.78 -38.23
N GLY A 352 12.50 1.70 -38.77
CA GLY A 352 13.92 1.56 -38.98
C GLY A 352 14.77 1.87 -37.74
N PRO A 353 16.09 1.63 -37.81
CA PRO A 353 16.98 1.85 -36.67
C PRO A 353 17.01 3.30 -36.19
N GLU A 354 16.85 4.28 -37.08
CA GLU A 354 16.80 5.70 -36.70
C GLU A 354 15.59 6.02 -35.80
N GLY A 355 14.41 5.46 -36.09
CA GLY A 355 13.22 5.67 -35.27
C GLY A 355 13.33 5.05 -33.88
N PHE A 356 13.81 3.82 -33.79
CA PHE A 356 14.08 3.19 -32.50
C PHE A 356 15.20 3.89 -31.72
N ALA A 357 16.26 4.37 -32.39
CA ALA A 357 17.31 5.16 -31.75
C ALA A 357 16.75 6.44 -31.13
N GLY A 358 15.92 7.18 -31.88
CA GLY A 358 15.26 8.41 -31.41
C GLY A 358 14.35 8.14 -30.21
N ALA A 359 13.51 7.11 -30.29
CA ALA A 359 12.62 6.72 -29.19
C ALA A 359 13.39 6.28 -27.94
N LEU A 360 14.45 5.48 -28.08
CA LEU A 360 15.30 5.05 -26.96
C LEU A 360 16.05 6.20 -26.29
N GLN A 361 16.55 7.16 -27.08
CA GLN A 361 17.18 8.37 -26.55
C GLN A 361 16.19 9.22 -25.75
N GLN A 362 14.97 9.38 -26.26
CA GLN A 362 13.93 10.11 -25.56
C GLN A 362 13.50 9.38 -24.28
N LEU A 363 13.34 8.05 -24.33
CA LEU A 363 13.03 7.23 -23.16
C LEU A 363 14.10 7.34 -22.07
N LEU A 364 15.38 7.30 -22.46
CA LEU A 364 16.51 7.55 -21.55
C LEU A 364 16.41 8.94 -20.90
N ALA A 365 16.18 9.99 -21.69
CA ALA A 365 16.09 11.35 -21.18
C ALA A 365 14.90 11.53 -20.22
N ILE A 366 13.76 10.90 -20.49
CA ILE A 366 12.59 10.88 -19.60
C ILE A 366 12.95 10.26 -18.25
N ILE A 367 13.58 9.08 -18.26
CA ILE A 367 13.97 8.35 -17.03
C ILE A 367 15.03 9.13 -16.24
N GLU A 368 16.07 9.63 -16.91
CA GLU A 368 17.11 10.48 -16.30
C GLU A 368 16.51 11.78 -15.73
N GLY A 369 15.40 12.28 -16.31
CA GLY A 369 14.63 13.44 -15.87
C GLY A 369 13.75 13.20 -14.63
N GLY A 370 13.80 12.03 -14.01
CA GLY A 370 13.07 11.73 -12.76
C GLY A 370 11.67 11.15 -12.97
N PHE A 371 11.43 10.46 -14.09
CA PHE A 371 10.19 9.72 -14.32
C PHE A 371 9.95 8.64 -13.23
N PRO A 372 8.69 8.27 -12.93
CA PRO A 372 8.38 7.15 -12.05
C PRO A 372 9.16 5.87 -12.42
N ARG A 373 9.62 5.15 -11.39
CA ARG A 373 10.35 3.89 -11.57
C ARG A 373 9.44 2.76 -12.04
N ASN A 374 8.21 2.70 -11.54
CA ASN A 374 7.17 1.84 -12.09
C ASN A 374 6.51 2.56 -13.25
N TYR A 375 6.43 1.94 -14.43
CA TYR A 375 5.77 2.54 -15.59
C TYR A 375 5.40 1.50 -16.66
N GLN A 376 4.61 1.91 -17.64
CA GLN A 376 4.33 1.13 -18.85
C GLN A 376 4.71 1.88 -20.12
N LEU A 377 5.02 1.11 -21.18
CA LEU A 377 5.12 1.64 -22.54
C LEU A 377 3.86 1.31 -23.34
N VAL A 378 3.16 2.34 -23.81
CA VAL A 378 2.06 2.19 -24.78
C VAL A 378 2.64 2.33 -26.17
N TYR A 379 2.88 1.20 -26.83
CA TYR A 379 3.62 1.14 -28.09
C TYR A 379 2.72 0.91 -29.30
N THR A 380 2.84 1.80 -30.29
CA THR A 380 2.16 1.74 -31.58
C THR A 380 3.18 1.83 -32.72
N SER A 381 3.20 0.83 -33.60
CA SER A 381 4.10 0.72 -34.75
C SER A 381 3.51 -0.31 -35.73
N ARG A 382 4.01 -0.36 -36.97
CA ARG A 382 3.68 -1.47 -37.89
C ARG A 382 4.44 -2.74 -37.51
N ALA A 383 5.62 -2.60 -36.93
CA ALA A 383 6.37 -3.69 -36.31
C ALA A 383 5.79 -4.01 -34.92
N ARG A 384 5.53 -5.29 -34.67
CA ARG A 384 5.02 -5.80 -33.39
C ARG A 384 5.59 -7.18 -33.08
N SER A 385 6.93 -7.29 -33.05
CA SER A 385 7.60 -8.55 -32.74
C SER A 385 7.51 -8.87 -31.24
N LEU A 386 7.72 -10.12 -30.86
CA LEU A 386 7.89 -10.54 -29.46
C LEU A 386 9.25 -11.24 -29.33
N LEU A 387 9.83 -11.23 -28.13
CA LEU A 387 11.00 -12.05 -27.86
C LEU A 387 10.62 -13.53 -27.97
N PRO A 388 11.57 -14.41 -28.36
CA PRO A 388 11.33 -15.85 -28.47
C PRO A 388 11.31 -16.54 -27.09
N VAL A 389 10.48 -16.04 -26.17
CA VAL A 389 10.35 -16.47 -24.78
C VAL A 389 8.89 -16.80 -24.51
N ALA A 390 8.60 -18.07 -24.24
CA ALA A 390 7.23 -18.53 -24.05
C ALA A 390 6.66 -18.10 -22.70
N GLY A 391 5.36 -17.81 -22.65
CA GLY A 391 4.64 -17.54 -21.40
C GLY A 391 4.81 -16.11 -20.86
N LEU A 392 5.46 -15.20 -21.59
CA LEU A 392 5.46 -13.77 -21.26
C LEU A 392 4.14 -13.12 -21.67
N ALA A 393 3.71 -12.10 -20.93
CA ALA A 393 2.58 -11.26 -21.34
C ALA A 393 2.89 -10.52 -22.66
N GLU A 394 1.89 -10.40 -23.51
CA GLU A 394 1.96 -9.60 -24.74
C GLU A 394 1.62 -8.15 -24.41
N SER A 395 2.65 -7.32 -24.22
CA SER A 395 2.50 -5.91 -23.83
C SER A 395 3.17 -4.96 -24.81
N GLY A 396 2.82 -3.66 -24.73
CA GLY A 396 3.47 -2.62 -25.53
C GLY A 396 4.97 -2.54 -25.24
N THR A 397 5.35 -2.69 -23.97
CA THR A 397 6.75 -2.74 -23.54
C THR A 397 7.49 -3.92 -24.18
N HIS A 398 6.89 -5.11 -24.17
CA HIS A 398 7.48 -6.29 -24.79
C HIS A 398 7.75 -6.07 -26.29
N HIS A 399 6.74 -5.58 -27.01
CA HIS A 399 6.85 -5.31 -28.44
C HIS A 399 7.94 -4.29 -28.78
N PHE A 400 7.98 -3.16 -28.06
CA PHE A 400 8.95 -2.10 -28.30
C PHE A 400 10.39 -2.61 -28.22
N PHE A 401 10.73 -3.32 -27.14
CA PHE A 401 12.09 -3.84 -26.97
C PHE A 401 12.41 -4.97 -27.95
N ALA A 402 11.46 -5.88 -28.21
CA ALA A 402 11.65 -6.95 -29.17
C ALA A 402 11.95 -6.41 -30.57
N ASP A 403 11.26 -5.35 -31.00
CA ASP A 403 11.53 -4.73 -32.30
C ASP A 403 12.85 -3.96 -32.34
N ALA A 404 13.17 -3.20 -31.29
CA ALA A 404 14.46 -2.49 -31.19
C ALA A 404 15.67 -3.43 -31.23
N LEU A 405 15.56 -4.61 -30.60
CA LEU A 405 16.63 -5.61 -30.52
C LEU A 405 17.02 -6.24 -31.86
N ARG A 406 16.17 -6.12 -32.89
CA ARG A 406 16.45 -6.60 -34.24
C ARG A 406 17.60 -5.85 -34.90
N PHE A 407 17.94 -4.66 -34.41
CA PHE A 407 19.02 -3.82 -34.93
C PHE A 407 20.24 -3.89 -34.02
N ALA A 408 21.28 -4.62 -34.45
CA ALA A 408 22.50 -4.79 -33.66
C ALA A 408 23.22 -3.47 -33.32
N GLU A 409 23.11 -2.47 -34.20
CA GLU A 409 23.63 -1.12 -33.95
C GLU A 409 22.97 -0.39 -32.76
N LEU A 410 21.78 -0.82 -32.33
CA LEU A 410 21.08 -0.26 -31.16
C LEU A 410 21.43 -0.97 -29.86
N HIS A 411 22.15 -2.11 -29.90
CA HIS A 411 22.49 -2.87 -28.70
C HIS A 411 23.24 -2.05 -27.63
N PRO A 412 24.21 -1.17 -27.97
CA PRO A 412 24.84 -0.29 -26.98
C PRO A 412 23.85 0.69 -26.32
N LEU A 413 22.85 1.16 -27.06
CA LEU A 413 21.84 2.09 -26.54
C LEU A 413 20.84 1.37 -25.62
N LEU A 414 20.48 0.13 -25.96
CA LEU A 414 19.67 -0.77 -25.13
C LEU A 414 20.38 -1.16 -23.83
N ASP A 415 21.69 -1.42 -23.87
CA ASP A 415 22.50 -1.65 -22.66
C ASP A 415 22.49 -0.39 -21.76
N ARG A 416 22.68 0.81 -22.34
CA ARG A 416 22.59 2.06 -21.58
C ARG A 416 21.20 2.26 -20.96
N TYR A 417 20.13 2.00 -21.72
CA TYR A 417 18.76 2.01 -21.21
C TYR A 417 18.62 1.06 -20.02
N ALA A 418 19.02 -0.20 -20.18
CA ALA A 418 18.89 -1.22 -19.15
C ALA A 418 19.57 -0.80 -17.84
N ARG A 419 20.81 -0.29 -17.92
CA ARG A 419 21.56 0.19 -16.74
C ARG A 419 20.93 1.39 -16.04
N THR A 420 20.17 2.19 -16.78
CA THR A 420 19.54 3.43 -16.28
C THR A 420 18.17 3.15 -15.68
N ALA A 421 17.41 2.24 -16.29
CA ALA A 421 16.06 1.87 -15.89
C ALA A 421 16.04 0.91 -14.70
N MET A 422 17.00 -0.02 -14.59
CA MET A 422 17.03 -1.03 -13.53
C MET A 422 17.02 -0.40 -12.14
N PHE A 423 16.07 -0.82 -11.32
CA PHE A 423 15.89 -0.34 -9.96
C PHE A 423 15.19 -1.43 -9.13
N GLU A 424 15.76 -1.73 -7.97
CA GLU A 424 15.21 -2.72 -7.04
C GLU A 424 13.78 -2.33 -6.63
N TYR A 425 12.88 -3.30 -6.52
CA TYR A 425 11.45 -3.09 -6.21
C TYR A 425 10.68 -2.21 -7.21
N ALA A 426 11.14 -2.14 -8.47
CA ALA A 426 10.37 -1.53 -9.56
C ALA A 426 9.87 -2.57 -10.58
N TRP A 427 8.72 -2.32 -11.21
CA TRP A 427 8.10 -3.19 -12.22
C TRP A 427 7.47 -2.40 -13.37
N TYR A 428 7.42 -3.03 -14.55
CA TYR A 428 6.53 -2.60 -15.63
C TYR A 428 5.07 -2.85 -15.24
N THR A 429 4.18 -1.90 -15.57
CA THR A 429 2.77 -1.91 -15.13
C THR A 429 1.79 -2.37 -16.23
N ASP A 430 2.28 -2.83 -17.38
CA ASP A 430 1.48 -3.34 -18.51
C ASP A 430 1.40 -4.88 -18.56
N GLY A 431 1.79 -5.56 -17.48
CA GLY A 431 1.57 -7.00 -17.30
C GLY A 431 0.16 -7.32 -16.81
N GLU A 432 -0.22 -8.60 -16.90
CA GLU A 432 -1.49 -9.09 -16.32
C GLU A 432 -1.49 -8.92 -14.78
N PRO A 433 -2.62 -8.52 -14.17
CA PRO A 433 -2.73 -8.40 -12.70
C PRO A 433 -2.41 -9.72 -11.99
N GLY A 434 -1.42 -9.72 -11.10
CA GLY A 434 -0.91 -10.93 -10.44
C GLY A 434 -0.06 -11.83 -11.34
N GLY A 435 0.35 -11.32 -12.51
CA GLY A 435 1.19 -11.98 -13.48
C GLY A 435 2.70 -11.77 -13.25
N GLN A 436 3.46 -11.85 -14.34
CA GLN A 436 4.92 -11.76 -14.35
C GLN A 436 5.38 -10.30 -14.16
N GLU A 437 5.66 -9.93 -12.91
CA GLU A 437 6.30 -8.65 -12.59
C GLU A 437 7.73 -8.64 -13.13
N LEU A 438 7.99 -7.73 -14.07
CA LEU A 438 9.28 -7.55 -14.74
C LEU A 438 9.85 -6.19 -14.38
N MET A 439 11.08 -6.14 -13.85
CA MET A 439 11.74 -4.87 -13.58
C MET A 439 11.94 -4.04 -14.85
N PRO A 440 11.81 -2.71 -14.78
CA PRO A 440 12.23 -1.83 -15.85
C PRO A 440 13.67 -2.15 -16.25
N SER A 441 13.87 -2.59 -17.50
CA SER A 441 15.10 -3.17 -18.11
C SER A 441 15.00 -4.64 -18.52
N SER A 442 14.11 -5.47 -17.96
CA SER A 442 14.15 -6.94 -18.17
C SER A 442 14.17 -7.33 -19.65
N TYR A 443 13.25 -6.79 -20.46
CA TYR A 443 13.21 -7.09 -21.90
C TYR A 443 14.51 -6.70 -22.63
N ALA A 444 15.13 -5.58 -22.27
CA ALA A 444 16.39 -5.15 -22.86
C ALA A 444 17.55 -6.05 -22.41
N VAL A 445 17.66 -6.35 -21.11
CA VAL A 445 18.72 -7.21 -20.54
C VAL A 445 18.65 -8.62 -21.14
N PHE A 446 17.50 -9.28 -21.03
CA PHE A 446 17.34 -10.64 -21.50
C PHE A 446 17.35 -10.74 -23.01
N GLY A 447 16.80 -9.74 -23.70
CA GLY A 447 16.88 -9.66 -25.15
C GLY A 447 18.31 -9.53 -25.67
N LEU A 448 19.14 -8.70 -25.02
CA LEU A 448 20.57 -8.61 -25.32
C LEU A 448 21.30 -9.92 -25.01
N ALA A 449 20.99 -10.57 -23.88
CA ALA A 449 21.55 -11.86 -23.50
C ALA A 449 21.19 -12.98 -24.49
N LEU A 450 19.97 -12.98 -25.05
CA LEU A 450 19.56 -13.89 -26.11
C LEU A 450 20.25 -13.60 -27.46
N ALA A 451 20.63 -12.35 -27.70
CA ALA A 451 21.35 -11.93 -28.90
C ALA A 451 22.84 -12.30 -28.84
N SER A 452 23.51 -12.06 -27.72
CA SER A 452 24.94 -12.36 -27.53
C SER A 452 25.31 -12.64 -26.05
N PRO A 453 26.23 -13.58 -25.78
CA PRO A 453 26.85 -13.75 -24.46
C PRO A 453 27.60 -12.52 -23.93
N ASP A 454 27.92 -11.53 -24.78
CA ASP A 454 28.60 -10.29 -24.36
C ASP A 454 27.78 -9.49 -23.32
N ALA A 455 26.47 -9.71 -23.26
CA ALA A 455 25.58 -9.10 -22.28
C ALA A 455 25.69 -9.75 -20.88
N ALA A 456 26.53 -10.77 -20.66
CA ALA A 456 26.65 -11.48 -19.38
C ALA A 456 26.89 -10.54 -18.19
N ARG A 457 27.72 -9.50 -18.36
CA ARG A 457 27.96 -8.51 -17.28
C ARG A 457 26.73 -7.66 -16.95
N LEU A 458 25.92 -7.33 -17.95
CA LEU A 458 24.68 -6.60 -17.76
C LEU A 458 23.65 -7.48 -17.05
N LEU A 459 23.54 -8.74 -17.47
CA LEU A 459 22.65 -9.73 -16.87
C LEU A 459 23.01 -10.04 -15.42
N ALA A 460 24.30 -10.25 -15.10
CA ALA A 460 24.75 -10.45 -13.72
C ALA A 460 24.36 -9.26 -12.82
N ARG A 461 24.51 -8.03 -13.33
CA ARG A 461 24.08 -6.83 -12.60
C ARG A 461 22.56 -6.77 -12.42
N TYR A 462 21.79 -7.17 -13.43
CA TYR A 462 20.34 -7.29 -13.31
C TYR A 462 19.97 -8.30 -12.21
N CYS A 463 20.57 -9.50 -12.25
CA CYS A 463 20.28 -10.57 -11.29
C CYS A 463 20.61 -10.17 -9.85
N ALA A 464 21.69 -9.41 -9.63
CA ALA A 464 22.05 -8.90 -8.31
C ALA A 464 21.06 -7.88 -7.72
N LEU A 465 20.15 -7.31 -8.54
CA LEU A 465 19.09 -6.40 -8.10
C LEU A 465 17.73 -7.11 -7.95
N VAL A 466 17.62 -8.37 -8.37
CA VAL A 466 16.41 -9.14 -8.17
C VAL A 466 16.43 -9.69 -6.74
N ASP A 467 15.57 -9.17 -5.89
CA ASP A 467 15.35 -9.73 -4.56
C ASP A 467 14.88 -11.20 -4.70
N GLY A 468 15.46 -12.09 -3.89
CA GLY A 468 15.49 -13.56 -4.01
C GLY A 468 14.14 -14.28 -3.83
N GLY A 469 13.03 -13.67 -4.26
CA GLY A 469 11.69 -14.24 -4.21
C GLY A 469 10.61 -13.49 -4.97
N HIS A 470 10.93 -12.42 -5.72
CA HIS A 470 9.91 -11.47 -6.20
C HIS A 470 9.86 -11.24 -7.72
N GLN A 471 10.55 -12.06 -8.55
CA GLN A 471 10.38 -12.00 -10.02
C GLN A 471 10.12 -13.37 -10.64
N PRO A 472 8.85 -13.85 -10.65
CA PRO A 472 8.45 -15.11 -11.31
C PRO A 472 8.78 -15.17 -12.81
N ALA A 473 9.11 -14.04 -13.42
CA ALA A 473 9.31 -13.88 -14.85
C ALA A 473 10.71 -14.26 -15.35
N THR A 474 11.70 -14.49 -14.47
CA THR A 474 13.07 -14.90 -14.87
C THR A 474 13.12 -16.36 -15.32
N THR A 475 12.20 -17.20 -14.86
CA THR A 475 12.08 -18.63 -15.22
C THR A 475 11.90 -18.87 -16.73
N PRO A 476 10.94 -18.22 -17.42
CA PRO A 476 10.84 -18.27 -18.89
C PRO A 476 12.13 -17.87 -19.61
N PHE A 477 12.85 -16.86 -19.12
CA PHE A 477 14.09 -16.41 -19.75
C PHE A 477 15.23 -17.42 -19.57
N LEU A 478 15.34 -18.07 -18.41
CA LEU A 478 16.32 -19.14 -18.21
C LEU A 478 16.12 -20.27 -19.24
N LEU A 479 14.89 -20.71 -19.43
CA LEU A 479 14.56 -21.71 -20.46
C LEU A 479 14.95 -21.26 -21.86
N ALA A 480 14.66 -20.01 -22.22
CA ALA A 480 15.02 -19.47 -23.53
C ALA A 480 16.54 -19.39 -23.73
N LEU A 481 17.30 -19.01 -22.70
CA LEU A 481 18.76 -18.95 -22.74
C LEU A 481 19.38 -20.34 -22.87
N VAL A 482 18.90 -21.33 -22.10
CA VAL A 482 19.36 -22.73 -22.21
C VAL A 482 19.01 -23.31 -23.58
N ARG A 483 17.81 -23.03 -24.11
CA ARG A 483 17.43 -23.46 -25.46
C ARG A 483 18.37 -22.86 -26.53
N ARG A 484 18.85 -21.63 -26.33
CA ARG A 484 19.72 -20.93 -27.27
C ARG A 484 21.18 -21.40 -27.19
N TYR A 485 21.72 -21.58 -25.98
CA TYR A 485 23.15 -21.78 -25.76
C TYR A 485 23.53 -23.16 -25.21
N GLY A 486 22.56 -23.93 -24.70
CA GLY A 486 22.84 -25.09 -23.84
C GLY A 486 23.61 -24.69 -22.59
N LEU A 487 24.20 -25.66 -21.89
CA LEU A 487 25.10 -25.43 -20.74
C LEU A 487 26.57 -25.35 -21.20
N ALA A 488 26.84 -24.53 -22.21
CA ALA A 488 28.20 -24.29 -22.69
C ALA A 488 29.04 -23.53 -21.65
N GLU A 489 30.33 -23.85 -21.55
CA GLU A 489 31.21 -23.30 -20.50
C GLU A 489 31.25 -21.76 -20.50
N ALA A 490 31.22 -21.12 -21.68
CA ALA A 490 31.24 -19.67 -21.80
C ALA A 490 29.94 -18.98 -21.32
N THR A 491 28.79 -19.66 -21.39
CA THR A 491 27.48 -19.11 -21.01
C THR A 491 26.99 -19.66 -19.67
N LEU A 492 27.65 -20.67 -19.12
CA LEU A 492 27.24 -21.28 -17.86
C LEU A 492 27.20 -20.27 -16.70
N PRO A 493 28.15 -19.33 -16.56
CA PRO A 493 28.09 -18.35 -15.48
C PRO A 493 26.82 -17.50 -15.50
N MET A 494 26.41 -17.02 -16.68
CA MET A 494 25.18 -16.22 -16.82
C MET A 494 23.92 -17.05 -16.59
N LEU A 495 23.91 -18.34 -16.93
CA LEU A 495 22.77 -19.22 -16.67
C LEU A 495 22.59 -19.49 -15.16
N VAL A 496 23.69 -19.62 -14.43
CA VAL A 496 23.67 -19.73 -12.96
C VAL A 496 23.12 -18.45 -12.33
N ASP A 497 23.54 -17.27 -12.80
CA ASP A 497 23.03 -15.99 -12.31
C ASP A 497 21.50 -15.89 -12.46
N VAL A 498 20.95 -16.33 -13.59
CA VAL A 498 19.50 -16.33 -13.81
C VAL A 498 18.80 -17.39 -12.95
N ALA A 499 19.38 -18.58 -12.80
CA ALA A 499 18.81 -19.65 -11.97
C ALA A 499 18.68 -19.26 -10.49
N LEU A 500 19.62 -18.45 -9.97
CA LEU A 500 19.54 -17.88 -8.62
C LEU A 500 18.37 -16.90 -8.45
N THR A 501 17.90 -16.29 -9.54
CA THR A 501 16.75 -15.38 -9.52
C THR A 501 15.41 -16.05 -9.86
N ALA A 502 15.43 -17.33 -10.28
CA ALA A 502 14.26 -18.03 -10.78
C ALA A 502 13.32 -18.44 -9.64
N CYS A 503 12.08 -17.95 -9.66
CA CYS A 503 11.02 -18.38 -8.75
C CYS A 503 10.10 -19.42 -9.43
N TYR A 504 9.43 -20.27 -8.64
CA TYR A 504 8.50 -21.31 -9.13
C TYR A 504 9.13 -22.30 -10.13
N ILE A 505 10.30 -22.84 -9.77
CA ILE A 505 11.09 -23.76 -10.59
C ILE A 505 10.56 -25.21 -10.61
N SER A 506 9.33 -25.50 -10.18
CA SER A 506 8.84 -26.89 -10.03
C SER A 506 8.85 -27.68 -11.35
N ASP A 507 8.48 -27.02 -12.44
CA ASP A 507 8.31 -27.66 -13.74
C ASP A 507 9.50 -27.38 -14.68
N LEU A 508 10.39 -26.47 -14.27
CA LEU A 508 11.54 -26.05 -15.06
C LEU A 508 12.52 -27.22 -15.37
N PRO A 509 12.83 -28.14 -14.45
CA PRO A 509 13.74 -29.26 -14.74
C PRO A 509 13.25 -30.15 -15.87
N GLU A 510 11.95 -30.44 -15.89
CA GLU A 510 11.32 -31.25 -16.93
C GLU A 510 11.40 -30.54 -18.29
N GLN A 511 11.19 -29.21 -18.29
CA GLN A 511 11.29 -28.39 -19.51
C GLN A 511 12.73 -28.31 -20.03
N LEU A 512 13.72 -28.24 -19.12
CA LEU A 512 15.14 -28.15 -19.47
C LEU A 512 15.75 -29.49 -19.88
N ALA A 513 15.24 -30.62 -19.39
CA ALA A 513 15.81 -31.95 -19.60
C ALA A 513 16.12 -32.27 -21.07
N GLN A 514 15.27 -31.83 -22.00
CA GLN A 514 15.45 -32.05 -23.44
C GLN A 514 16.65 -31.30 -24.06
N TYR A 515 17.18 -30.29 -23.37
CA TYR A 515 18.32 -29.47 -23.82
C TYR A 515 19.65 -29.89 -23.16
N LEU A 516 19.59 -30.70 -22.10
CA LEU A 516 20.77 -31.13 -21.36
C LEU A 516 21.51 -32.26 -22.09
N GLN A 517 22.84 -32.19 -22.04
CA GLN A 517 23.76 -33.14 -22.66
C GLN A 517 24.55 -33.94 -21.61
N PRO A 518 25.08 -35.12 -21.97
CA PRO A 518 26.06 -35.80 -21.13
C PRO A 518 27.23 -34.86 -20.76
N GLY A 519 27.62 -34.82 -19.48
CA GLY A 519 28.67 -33.92 -19.00
C GLY A 519 28.20 -32.54 -18.53
N ASP A 520 26.94 -32.16 -18.75
CA ASP A 520 26.40 -30.86 -18.30
C ASP A 520 26.36 -30.75 -16.77
N ARG A 521 26.07 -31.87 -16.09
CA ARG A 521 26.03 -31.92 -14.63
C ARG A 521 27.39 -31.67 -14.01
N GLU A 522 28.42 -32.35 -14.52
CA GLU A 522 29.80 -32.16 -14.07
C GLU A 522 30.28 -30.73 -14.35
N ARG A 523 29.89 -30.14 -15.48
CA ARG A 523 30.18 -28.73 -15.81
C ARG A 523 29.49 -27.76 -14.85
N LEU A 524 28.20 -27.97 -14.55
CA LEU A 524 27.48 -27.15 -13.58
C LEU A 524 28.14 -27.21 -12.21
N GLU A 525 28.44 -28.42 -11.70
CA GLU A 525 29.10 -28.58 -10.40
C GLU A 525 30.49 -27.92 -10.36
N ALA A 526 31.25 -27.97 -11.46
CA ALA A 526 32.53 -27.28 -11.56
C ALA A 526 32.41 -25.74 -11.53
N GLU A 527 31.35 -25.18 -12.12
CA GLU A 527 31.06 -23.74 -12.04
C GLU A 527 30.58 -23.35 -10.64
N LEU A 528 29.67 -24.12 -10.04
CA LEU A 528 29.19 -23.88 -8.68
C LEU A 528 30.32 -23.94 -7.64
N ALA A 529 31.27 -24.86 -7.79
CA ALA A 529 32.44 -24.97 -6.91
C ALA A 529 33.40 -23.77 -6.99
N ARG A 530 33.28 -22.92 -8.02
CA ARG A 530 34.07 -21.67 -8.17
C ARG A 530 33.39 -20.46 -7.55
N ARG A 531 32.15 -20.60 -7.07
CA ARG A 531 31.35 -19.51 -6.52
C ARG A 531 31.23 -19.62 -5.01
N GLU A 532 31.14 -18.47 -4.36
CA GLU A 532 30.79 -18.38 -2.94
C GLU A 532 29.26 -18.28 -2.88
N LEU A 533 28.59 -19.42 -2.79
CA LEU A 533 27.13 -19.54 -2.67
C LEU A 533 26.77 -20.29 -1.39
N GLU A 534 25.66 -19.92 -0.78
CA GLU A 534 25.10 -20.62 0.37
C GLU A 534 24.46 -21.97 -0.03
N ASP A 535 24.23 -22.85 0.94
CA ASP A 535 23.73 -24.21 0.68
C ASP A 535 22.36 -24.22 -0.02
N ASP A 536 21.49 -23.26 0.31
CA ASP A 536 20.16 -23.08 -0.28
C ASP A 536 20.25 -22.55 -1.71
N GLU A 537 21.16 -21.61 -2.00
CA GLU A 537 21.44 -21.14 -3.36
C GLU A 537 21.96 -22.26 -4.26
N LEU A 538 22.88 -23.08 -3.73
CA LEU A 538 23.40 -24.26 -4.42
C LEU A 538 22.29 -25.28 -4.71
N GLU A 539 21.41 -25.54 -3.74
CA GLU A 539 20.26 -26.41 -3.92
C GLU A 539 19.28 -25.86 -4.97
N GLN A 540 19.01 -24.56 -4.94
CA GLN A 540 18.12 -23.89 -5.90
C GLN A 540 18.63 -24.05 -7.33
N VAL A 541 19.90 -23.76 -7.59
CA VAL A 541 20.48 -23.87 -8.93
C VAL A 541 20.46 -25.34 -9.39
N ARG A 542 20.90 -26.28 -8.54
CA ARG A 542 20.86 -27.72 -8.86
C ARG A 542 19.44 -28.18 -9.18
N TYR A 543 18.48 -27.77 -8.37
CA TYR A 543 17.08 -28.11 -8.57
C TYR A 543 16.57 -27.51 -9.88
N ALA A 544 16.86 -26.25 -10.20
CA ALA A 544 16.39 -25.60 -11.43
C ALA A 544 16.78 -26.39 -12.69
N PHE A 545 18.00 -26.94 -12.75
CA PHE A 545 18.48 -27.72 -13.90
C PHE A 545 18.13 -29.21 -13.85
N PHE A 546 18.16 -29.85 -12.68
CA PHE A 546 18.10 -31.32 -12.57
C PHE A 546 16.99 -31.87 -11.66
N GLY A 547 16.22 -31.01 -11.01
CA GLY A 547 15.18 -31.40 -10.06
C GLY A 547 15.74 -32.04 -8.78
N ARG A 548 14.87 -32.71 -8.01
CA ARG A 548 15.29 -33.45 -6.81
C ARG A 548 16.16 -34.65 -7.22
N ALA A 549 17.32 -34.77 -6.58
CA ALA A 549 18.17 -35.96 -6.70
C ALA A 549 17.36 -37.21 -6.34
N GLY A 550 16.94 -37.98 -7.35
CA GLY A 550 16.05 -39.13 -7.18
C GLY A 550 15.19 -39.49 -8.38
N VAL A 551 15.07 -38.64 -9.40
CA VAL A 551 14.48 -39.03 -10.70
C VAL A 551 15.62 -39.28 -11.68
N ALA A 552 16.31 -40.40 -11.48
CA ALA A 552 17.28 -40.89 -12.45
C ALA A 552 16.55 -41.62 -13.58
N ALA A 553 16.86 -41.18 -14.81
CA ALA A 553 16.79 -41.88 -16.10
C ALA A 553 15.43 -42.37 -16.61
#